data_AF-A0A1J7IXJ1-F1
#
_entry.id   AF-A0A1J7IXJ1-F1
#
_cell.length_a   1.000
_cell.length_b   1.000
_cell.length_c   1.000
_cell.angle_alpha   90.00
_cell.angle_beta   90.00
_cell.angle_gamma   90.00
#
_symmetry.space_group_name_H-M   'P 1'
#
loop_
_entity.id
_entity.type
_entity.pdbx_description
1 polymer ?
#
loop_
_entity_poly.entity_id
_entity_poly.type
_entity_poly.pdbx_seq_one_letter_code
_entity_poly.pdbx_strand_id
1 'polypeptide(L)'
;MKVLLSALSLMLILGTILTVHPFASLPETVREEAPMVLFNLERVGGIGSRADDVVELGDCDEGIRKLADTLGWQDELEEEWRRVVGEEEAERQLKDAKQRAAVLEDEVDKLAEEVDSPSHLFWE
;
A
#
# COMPACT_ATOMS: atom_id res chain seq x y z
N MET A 1 12.58 24.26 6.27
CA MET A 1 11.12 24.08 6.38
C MET A 1 10.85 23.24 7.62
N LYS A 2 10.24 23.81 8.67
CA LYS A 2 9.97 23.09 9.92
C LYS A 2 8.53 22.59 9.86
N VAL A 3 8.33 21.31 9.58
CA VAL A 3 6.99 20.70 9.56
C VAL A 3 6.62 20.39 11.01
N LEU A 4 5.49 20.92 11.48
CA LEU A 4 5.02 20.69 12.84
C LEU A 4 4.18 19.42 12.88
N LEU A 5 4.84 18.28 13.09
CA LEU A 5 4.17 16.97 13.13
C LEU A 5 3.56 16.64 14.51
N SER A 6 3.84 17.46 15.52
CA SER A 6 3.39 17.26 16.91
C SER A 6 1.89 17.42 17.13
N ALA A 7 1.15 17.93 16.15
CA ALA A 7 -0.31 18.08 16.19
C ALA A 7 -1.05 17.08 15.29
N LEU A 8 -0.34 16.17 14.61
CA LEU A 8 -0.97 15.15 13.78
C LEU A 8 -1.67 14.10 14.63
N SER A 9 -2.85 13.68 14.16
CA SER A 9 -3.64 12.59 14.74
C SER A 9 -3.60 11.30 13.92
N LEU A 10 -3.08 11.35 12.69
CA LEU A 10 -2.96 10.21 11.76
C LEU A 10 -1.89 10.56 10.71
N MET A 11 -1.11 9.56 10.28
CA MET A 11 -0.22 9.68 9.13
C MET A 11 -0.56 8.62 8.08
N LEU A 12 -0.81 9.05 6.84
CA LEU A 12 -0.96 8.17 5.69
C LEU A 12 0.33 8.16 4.88
N ILE A 13 0.84 6.98 4.56
CA ILE A 13 2.10 6.77 3.85
C ILE A 13 1.79 5.91 2.63
N LEU A 14 1.92 6.49 1.43
CA LEU A 14 1.44 5.90 0.18
C LEU A 14 2.59 5.77 -0.83
N GLY A 15 2.76 4.58 -1.41
CA GLY A 15 3.57 4.38 -2.62
C GLY A 15 5.00 4.94 -2.54
N THR A 16 5.70 4.72 -1.43
CA THR A 16 7.03 5.27 -1.20
C THR A 16 8.00 4.21 -0.68
N ILE A 17 9.26 4.32 -1.09
CA ILE A 17 10.35 3.47 -0.62
C ILE A 17 11.03 4.01 0.65
N LEU A 18 10.74 5.25 1.05
CA LEU A 18 11.31 5.91 2.23
C LEU A 18 12.85 5.81 2.37
N THR A 19 13.61 5.96 1.28
CA THR A 19 15.08 5.92 1.32
C THR A 19 15.74 7.30 1.21
N VAL A 20 15.00 8.32 0.77
CA VAL A 20 15.56 9.65 0.49
C VAL A 20 15.43 10.56 1.70
N HIS A 21 16.57 11.00 2.24
CA HIS A 21 16.61 11.96 3.34
C HIS A 21 16.45 13.41 2.85
N PRO A 22 15.81 14.28 3.64
CA PRO A 22 15.32 14.04 5.01
C PRO A 22 13.90 13.47 5.10
N PHE A 23 13.24 13.12 3.99
CA PHE A 23 11.83 12.68 3.99
C PHE A 23 11.65 11.32 4.68
N ALA A 24 12.60 10.41 4.50
CA ALA A 24 12.61 9.09 5.10
C ALA A 24 12.46 9.09 6.64
N SER A 25 12.91 10.15 7.32
CA SER A 25 12.84 10.25 8.78
C SER A 25 11.53 10.87 9.29
N LEU A 26 10.59 11.30 8.42
CA LEU A 26 9.34 11.92 8.89
C LEU A 26 8.50 10.98 9.76
N PRO A 27 8.30 9.69 9.44
CA PRO A 27 7.52 8.78 10.28
C PRO A 27 8.07 8.64 11.70
N GLU A 28 9.40 8.71 11.86
CA GLU A 28 10.07 8.62 13.17
C GLU A 28 9.78 9.81 14.08
N THR A 29 9.38 10.94 13.49
CA THR A 29 9.08 12.17 14.23
C THR A 29 7.61 12.33 14.60
N VAL A 30 6.76 11.42 14.15
CA VAL A 30 5.34 11.36 14.54
C VAL A 30 5.21 10.76 15.94
N ARG A 31 4.31 11.35 16.73
CA ARG A 31 3.99 10.94 18.10
C ARG A 31 3.61 9.46 18.17
N GLU A 32 3.88 8.80 19.30
CA GLU A 32 3.49 7.40 19.46
C GLU A 32 1.98 7.17 19.42
N GLU A 33 1.19 8.15 19.88
CA GLU A 33 -0.28 8.01 19.94
C GLU A 33 -0.97 8.26 18.59
N ALA A 34 -0.25 8.77 17.60
CA ALA A 34 -0.79 9.02 16.27
C ALA A 34 -0.51 7.78 15.39
N PRO A 35 -1.54 7.01 15.01
CA PRO A 35 -1.36 5.83 14.18
C PRO A 35 -0.77 6.18 12.82
N MET A 36 0.03 5.27 12.28
CA MET A 36 0.54 5.34 10.92
C MET A 36 -0.09 4.24 10.07
N VAL A 37 -0.56 4.60 8.88
CA VAL A 37 -1.11 3.63 7.92
C VAL A 37 -0.22 3.65 6.68
N LEU A 38 0.38 2.49 6.38
CA LEU A 38 1.19 2.27 5.18
C LEU A 38 0.35 1.55 4.13
N PHE A 39 0.21 2.16 2.97
CA PHE A 39 -0.25 1.52 1.74
C PHE A 39 0.94 1.44 0.78
N ASN A 40 1.45 0.24 0.54
CA ASN A 40 2.62 0.04 -0.32
C ASN A 40 2.72 -1.42 -0.79
N LEU A 41 3.51 -1.69 -1.83
CA LEU A 41 3.77 -3.06 -2.26
C LEU A 41 4.52 -3.87 -1.19
N GLU A 42 5.44 -3.21 -0.48
CA GLU A 42 6.28 -3.83 0.53
C GLU A 42 6.31 -3.00 1.80
N ARG A 43 6.61 -3.63 2.93
CA ARG A 43 6.85 -2.89 4.17
C ARG A 43 8.14 -2.07 4.03
N VAL A 44 8.08 -0.80 4.41
CA VAL A 44 9.20 0.14 4.33
C VAL A 44 9.46 0.81 5.68
N GLY A 45 10.73 1.11 5.94
CA GLY A 45 11.17 1.72 7.21
C GLY A 45 10.80 0.90 8.44
N GLY A 46 10.59 1.57 9.57
CA GLY A 46 10.15 0.97 10.84
C GLY A 46 8.63 0.87 11.02
N ILE A 47 7.85 1.08 9.95
CA ILE A 47 6.39 1.19 10.04
C ILE A 47 5.76 -0.19 10.29
N GLY A 48 4.73 -0.22 11.13
CA GLY A 48 4.09 -1.46 11.58
C GLY A 48 4.79 -2.12 12.76
N SER A 49 5.65 -1.38 13.45
CA SER A 49 6.29 -1.81 14.71
C SER A 49 5.54 -1.32 15.94
N ARG A 50 4.75 -0.24 15.81
CA ARG A 50 3.88 0.27 16.86
C ARG A 50 2.57 -0.50 16.88
N ALA A 51 1.93 -0.57 18.05
CA ALA A 51 0.70 -1.35 18.24
C ALA A 51 -0.46 -0.85 17.36
N ASP A 52 -0.53 0.45 17.11
CA ASP A 52 -1.62 1.09 16.36
C ASP A 52 -1.26 1.36 14.89
N ASP A 53 -0.07 0.94 14.44
CA ASP A 53 0.30 1.05 13.03
C ASP A 53 -0.47 -0.01 12.21
N VAL A 54 -0.94 0.40 11.04
CA VAL A 54 -1.61 -0.48 10.06
C VAL A 54 -0.74 -0.57 8.82
N VAL A 55 -0.58 -1.79 8.30
CA VAL A 55 0.18 -2.05 7.07
C VAL A 55 -0.71 -2.79 6.09
N GLU A 56 -1.16 -2.09 5.06
CA GLU A 56 -1.93 -2.62 3.93
C GLU A 56 -0.96 -2.82 2.75
N LEU A 57 -0.60 -4.08 2.48
CA LEU A 57 0.32 -4.41 1.39
C LEU A 57 -0.44 -4.71 0.09
N GLY A 58 0.11 -4.25 -1.03
CA GLY A 58 -0.44 -4.47 -2.36
C GLY A 58 -0.54 -3.19 -3.18
N ASP A 59 -1.42 -3.20 -4.19
CA ASP A 59 -1.70 -2.03 -5.00
C ASP A 59 -2.27 -0.90 -4.13
N CYS A 60 -1.67 0.29 -4.23
CA CYS A 60 -2.03 1.42 -3.39
C CYS A 60 -3.45 1.92 -3.68
N ASP A 61 -3.89 1.89 -4.94
CA ASP A 61 -5.21 2.38 -5.30
C ASP A 61 -6.30 1.44 -4.78
N GLU A 62 -6.07 0.13 -4.81
CA GLU A 62 -6.97 -0.84 -4.15
C GLU A 62 -7.06 -0.60 -2.64
N GLY A 63 -5.92 -0.38 -1.98
CA GLY A 63 -5.87 -0.05 -0.56
C GLY A 63 -6.66 1.22 -0.21
N ILE A 64 -6.51 2.28 -1.01
CA ILE A 64 -7.27 3.53 -0.83
C ILE A 64 -8.76 3.32 -1.11
N ARG A 65 -9.14 2.51 -2.10
CA ARG A 65 -10.56 2.16 -2.34
C ARG A 65 -11.18 1.41 -1.18
N LYS A 66 -10.46 0.45 -0.57
CA LYS A 66 -10.92 -0.25 0.65
C LYS A 66 -11.11 0.73 1.82
N LEU A 67 -10.17 1.67 1.99
CA LEU A 67 -10.30 2.72 3.00
C LEU A 67 -11.53 3.60 2.73
N ALA A 68 -11.75 4.02 1.49
CA ALA A 68 -12.89 4.83 1.11
C ALA A 68 -14.22 4.07 1.32
N ASP A 69 -14.30 2.80 0.97
CA ASP A 69 -15.48 1.96 1.25
C ASP A 69 -15.79 1.90 2.75
N THR A 70 -14.77 1.67 3.58
CA THR A 70 -14.91 1.64 5.04
C THR A 70 -15.41 2.97 5.62
N LEU A 71 -15.07 4.09 4.98
CA LEU A 71 -15.50 5.43 5.35
C LEU A 71 -16.85 5.84 4.72
N GLY A 72 -17.38 5.05 3.79
CA GLY A 72 -18.58 5.38 3.01
C GLY A 72 -18.34 6.44 1.92
N TRP A 73 -17.10 6.59 1.45
CA TRP A 73 -16.67 7.58 0.45
C TRP A 73 -16.37 6.98 -0.93
N GLN A 74 -16.67 5.69 -1.14
CA GLN A 74 -16.28 5.01 -2.37
C GLN A 74 -16.83 5.70 -3.64
N ASP A 75 -18.13 6.02 -3.66
CA ASP A 75 -18.76 6.65 -4.83
C ASP A 75 -18.18 8.06 -5.10
N GLU A 76 -17.98 8.85 -4.03
CA GLU A 76 -17.38 10.19 -4.12
C GLU A 76 -15.94 10.11 -4.64
N LEU A 77 -15.14 9.17 -4.14
CA LEU A 77 -13.77 8.97 -4.62
C LEU A 77 -13.73 8.62 -6.11
N GLU A 78 -14.59 7.71 -6.56
CA GLU A 78 -14.65 7.27 -7.96
C GLU A 78 -15.12 8.41 -8.89
N GLU A 79 -16.12 9.19 -8.48
CA GLU A 79 -16.57 10.35 -9.23
C GLU A 79 -15.47 11.42 -9.33
N GLU A 80 -14.82 11.73 -8.20
CA GLU A 80 -13.75 12.73 -8.15
C GLU A 80 -12.56 12.32 -9.01
N TRP A 81 -12.12 11.06 -8.88
CA TRP A 81 -11.01 10.50 -9.64
C TRP A 81 -11.29 10.53 -11.14
N ARG A 82 -12.44 9.99 -11.60
CA ARG A 82 -12.83 10.01 -13.02
C ARG A 82 -12.91 11.41 -13.59
N ARG A 83 -13.39 12.37 -12.80
CA ARG A 83 -13.43 13.78 -13.20
C ARG A 83 -12.04 14.39 -13.35
N VAL A 84 -11.07 14.02 -12.52
CA VAL A 84 -9.69 14.53 -12.58
C VAL A 84 -8.91 13.92 -13.75
N VAL A 85 -8.98 12.60 -13.94
CA VAL A 85 -8.16 11.88 -14.93
C VAL A 85 -8.86 11.75 -16.29
N GLY A 86 -10.19 11.82 -16.32
CA GLY A 86 -11.03 11.58 -17.49
C GLY A 86 -11.43 10.11 -17.64
N GLU A 87 -12.60 9.85 -18.25
CA GLU A 87 -13.16 8.49 -18.37
C GLU A 87 -12.25 7.53 -19.14
N GLU A 88 -11.66 7.96 -20.26
CA GLU A 88 -10.77 7.12 -21.07
C GLU A 88 -9.52 6.70 -20.30
N GLU A 89 -8.94 7.62 -19.52
CA GLU A 89 -7.78 7.36 -18.68
C GLU A 89 -8.14 6.43 -17.52
N ALA A 90 -9.26 6.69 -16.84
CA ALA A 90 -9.75 5.86 -15.75
C ALA A 90 -9.99 4.42 -16.22
N GLU A 91 -10.63 4.23 -17.38
CA GLU A 91 -10.81 2.90 -17.96
C GLU A 91 -9.49 2.21 -18.30
N ARG A 92 -8.49 2.95 -18.81
CA ARG A 92 -7.18 2.38 -19.10
C ARG A 92 -6.49 1.92 -17.81
N GLN A 93 -6.45 2.77 -16.79
CA GLN A 93 -5.85 2.44 -15.50
C GLN A 93 -6.53 1.22 -14.85
N LEU A 94 -7.85 1.10 -14.92
CA LEU A 94 -8.57 -0.08 -14.43
C LEU A 94 -8.23 -1.36 -15.19
N LYS A 95 -8.08 -1.28 -16.52
CA LYS A 95 -7.66 -2.43 -17.34
C LYS A 95 -6.24 -2.85 -17.01
N ASP A 96 -5.32 -1.88 -16.91
CA ASP A 96 -3.91 -2.13 -16.59
C ASP A 96 -3.76 -2.73 -15.19
N ALA A 97 -4.50 -2.23 -14.19
CA ALA A 97 -4.52 -2.78 -12.85
C ALA A 97 -5.00 -4.24 -12.83
N LYS A 98 -6.11 -4.54 -13.51
CA LYS A 98 -6.64 -5.92 -13.63
C LYS A 98 -5.65 -6.86 -14.32
N GLN A 99 -4.98 -6.39 -15.37
CA GLN A 99 -3.97 -7.19 -16.06
C GLN A 99 -2.77 -7.48 -15.17
N ARG A 100 -2.27 -6.48 -14.43
CA ARG A 100 -1.17 -6.66 -13.47
C ARG A 100 -1.53 -7.65 -12.36
N ALA A 101 -2.73 -7.53 -11.79
CA ALA A 101 -3.21 -8.45 -10.77
C ALA A 101 -3.28 -9.90 -11.27
N ALA A 102 -3.81 -10.12 -12.48
CA ALA A 102 -3.88 -11.45 -13.09
C ALA A 102 -2.50 -12.06 -13.36
N VAL A 103 -1.52 -11.25 -13.79
CA VAL A 103 -0.15 -11.71 -13.99
C VAL A 103 0.50 -12.10 -12.66
N LEU A 104 0.31 -11.28 -11.63
CA LEU A 104 0.86 -11.55 -10.30
C LEU A 104 0.28 -12.84 -9.69
N GLU A 105 -1.02 -13.07 -9.86
CA GLU A 105 -1.70 -14.30 -9.38
C GLU A 105 -1.12 -15.55 -10.06
N ASP A 106 -0.93 -15.53 -11.39
CA ASP A 106 -0.31 -16.63 -12.14
C ASP A 106 1.16 -16.88 -11.74
N GLU A 107 1.93 -15.83 -11.41
CA GLU A 107 3.29 -15.97 -10.88
C GLU A 107 3.31 -16.61 -9.48
N VAL A 108 2.38 -16.22 -8.61
CA VAL A 108 2.25 -16.78 -7.25
C VAL A 108 1.89 -18.27 -7.32
N ASP A 109 0.95 -18.66 -8.17
CA ASP A 109 0.53 -20.06 -8.33
C ASP A 109 1.66 -20.94 -8.83
N LYS A 110 2.43 -20.49 -9.83
CA LYS A 110 3.60 -21.21 -10.34
C LYS A 110 4.67 -21.44 -9.27
N LEU A 111 4.96 -20.41 -8.47
CA LEU A 111 5.93 -20.54 -7.38
C LEU A 111 5.44 -21.49 -6.28
N ALA A 112 4.14 -21.51 -5.99
CA ALA A 112 3.56 -22.44 -5.02
C ALA A 112 3.69 -23.90 -5.48
N GLU A 113 3.48 -24.19 -6.76
CA GLU A 113 3.67 -25.53 -7.34
C GLU A 113 5.14 -26.00 -7.27
N GLU A 114 6.10 -25.10 -7.44
CA GLU A 114 7.52 -25.40 -7.30
C GLU A 114 7.93 -25.69 -5.86
N VAL A 115 7.30 -25.04 -4.87
CA VAL A 115 7.58 -25.25 -3.43
C VAL A 115 6.96 -26.56 -2.92
N ASP A 116 5.79 -26.96 -3.42
CA ASP A 116 5.12 -28.22 -3.07
C ASP A 116 5.73 -29.46 -3.75
N SER A 117 6.67 -29.26 -4.68
CA SER A 117 7.52 -30.34 -5.18
C SER A 117 8.49 -30.75 -4.07
N PRO A 118 8.38 -31.96 -3.48
CA PRO A 118 9.15 -32.31 -2.30
C PRO A 118 10.65 -32.19 -2.61
N SER A 119 11.34 -31.37 -1.83
CA SER A 119 12.78 -31.48 -1.62
C SER A 119 13.06 -32.82 -0.92
N HIS A 120 12.94 -33.90 -1.69
CA HIS A 120 13.77 -35.07 -1.49
C HIS A 120 15.21 -34.57 -1.49
N LEU A 121 15.98 -35.03 -0.51
CA LEU A 121 17.36 -34.66 -0.20
C LEU A 121 17.43 -33.46 0.76
N PHE A 122 17.50 -33.73 2.07
CA PHE A 122 18.44 -33.14 3.05
C PHE A 122 18.02 -33.53 4.48
N TRP A 123 18.07 -34.84 4.77
CA TRP A 123 18.25 -35.39 6.13
C TRP A 123 19.00 -36.71 6.01
N GLU A 124 20.31 -36.63 5.78
CA GLU A 124 21.31 -37.61 6.25
C GLU A 124 22.52 -36.85 6.79
#